data_AF-A0A7L3X1A6-F1
#
_entry.id   AF-A0A7L3X1A6-F1
#
_cell.length_a   1.000
_cell.length_b   1.000
_cell.length_c   1.000
_cell.angle_alpha   90.00
_cell.angle_beta   90.00
_cell.angle_gamma   90.00
#
_symmetry.space_group_name_H-M   'P 1'
#
loop_
_entity.id
_entity.type
_entity.pdbx_description
1 polymer ?
#
loop_
_entity_poly.entity_id
_entity_poly.type
_entity_poly.pdbx_seq_one_letter_code
_entity_poly.pdbx_strand_id
1 'polypeptide(L)'
;QQRVSGMGRKKKKGPGGRERRLVVTFDEQRRREYLTGFHKRKVERRKAALEEIKRKLKEEQRKMKEERHQEYLKMLSEREEALDEADELERLVTSRTESVNIDHPNHIVTVTTISDLDLSGARQLGLTTPMVK
;
A
#
# COMPACT_ATOMS: atom_id res chain seq x y z
N GLN A 1 13.48 -12.39 52.28
CA GLN A 1 12.84 -11.09 52.63
C GLN A 1 12.59 -10.37 51.29
N GLN A 2 11.41 -9.99 50.81
CA GLN A 2 10.13 -9.60 51.43
C GLN A 2 8.95 -9.79 50.44
N ARG A 3 7.85 -10.35 50.99
CA ARG A 3 6.42 -10.01 50.90
C ARG A 3 5.74 -9.75 49.54
N VAL A 4 4.89 -10.72 49.20
CA VAL A 4 3.65 -10.59 48.42
C VAL A 4 2.61 -9.77 49.19
N SER A 5 1.97 -8.78 48.55
CA SER A 5 0.66 -8.26 48.98
C SER A 5 -0.09 -7.58 47.84
N GLY A 6 -0.81 -8.36 47.03
CA GLY A 6 -1.86 -7.84 46.16
C GLY A 6 -3.16 -7.69 46.95
N MET A 7 -3.50 -6.46 47.35
CA MET A 7 -4.77 -6.17 48.03
C MET A 7 -5.95 -6.30 47.05
N GLY A 8 -6.68 -7.41 47.14
CA GLY A 8 -7.97 -7.58 46.47
C GLY A 8 -9.01 -6.60 47.03
N ARG A 9 -9.39 -5.61 46.21
CA ARG A 9 -10.48 -4.67 46.53
C ARG A 9 -11.82 -5.42 46.57
N LYS A 10 -12.31 -5.76 47.77
CA LYS A 10 -13.69 -6.23 47.98
C LYS A 10 -14.67 -5.12 47.59
N LYS A 11 -15.35 -5.31 46.46
CA LYS A 11 -16.49 -4.48 46.03
C LYS A 11 -17.64 -4.69 47.03
N LYS A 12 -17.93 -3.69 47.87
CA LYS A 12 -19.12 -3.71 48.74
C LYS A 12 -20.37 -3.68 47.84
N LYS A 13 -21.11 -4.79 47.74
CA LYS A 13 -22.47 -4.80 47.21
C LYS A 13 -23.36 -4.06 48.22
N GLY A 14 -23.72 -2.82 47.92
CA GLY A 14 -24.71 -2.08 48.70
C GLY A 14 -26.08 -2.76 48.64
N PRO A 15 -26.93 -2.63 49.69
CA PRO A 15 -28.25 -3.21 49.72
C PRO A 15 -29.20 -2.33 48.90
N GLY A 16 -29.37 -2.64 47.61
CA GLY A 16 -30.23 -1.80 46.78
C GLY A 16 -30.41 -2.25 45.33
N GLY A 17 -30.04 -3.49 44.98
CA GLY A 17 -30.29 -4.07 43.67
C GLY A 17 -31.75 -4.49 43.48
N ARG A 18 -32.71 -3.60 43.78
CA ARG A 18 -34.03 -3.73 43.18
C ARG A 18 -33.83 -3.29 41.73
N GLU A 19 -33.78 -4.24 40.81
CA GLU A 19 -33.95 -3.94 39.38
C GLU A 19 -35.09 -2.93 39.27
N ARG A 20 -34.78 -1.75 38.76
CA ARG A 20 -35.77 -0.67 38.61
C ARG A 20 -36.90 -1.27 37.80
N ARG A 21 -38.09 -1.35 38.38
CA ARG A 21 -39.28 -1.87 37.69
C ARG A 21 -39.37 -1.17 36.34
N LEU A 22 -39.38 -1.94 35.25
CA LEU A 22 -39.53 -1.39 33.91
C LEU A 22 -40.96 -0.83 33.80
N VAL A 23 -41.10 0.47 34.05
CA VAL A 23 -42.38 1.15 33.90
C VAL A 23 -42.59 1.37 32.41
N VAL A 24 -43.44 0.56 31.81
CA VAL A 24 -43.89 0.75 30.42
C VAL A 24 -44.95 1.85 30.43
N THR A 25 -44.56 3.08 30.10
CA THR A 25 -45.48 4.18 29.91
C THR A 25 -45.96 4.24 28.47
N PHE A 26 -47.27 4.28 28.27
CA PHE A 26 -47.85 4.48 26.96
C PHE A 26 -47.96 5.97 26.69
N ASP A 27 -46.94 6.51 26.01
CA ASP A 27 -46.96 7.88 25.52
C ASP A 27 -47.96 7.99 24.35
N GLU A 28 -49.04 8.73 24.57
CA GLU A 28 -50.10 8.92 23.58
C GLU A 28 -49.60 9.62 22.32
N GLN A 29 -48.60 10.51 22.41
CA GLN A 29 -48.04 11.19 21.25
C GLN A 29 -47.26 10.21 20.37
N ARG A 30 -46.41 9.38 20.98
CA ARG A 30 -45.71 8.30 20.27
C ARG A 30 -46.70 7.31 19.66
N ARG A 31 -47.80 7.00 20.34
CA ARG A 31 -48.87 6.15 19.81
C ARG A 31 -49.53 6.79 18.58
N ARG A 32 -49.87 8.08 18.64
CA ARG A 32 -50.43 8.81 17.51
C ARG A 32 -49.47 8.81 16.32
N GLU A 33 -48.20 9.13 16.55
CA GLU A 33 -47.19 9.14 15.48
C GLU A 33 -46.90 7.73 14.93
N TYR A 34 -46.98 6.70 15.76
CA TYR A 34 -46.91 5.32 15.30
C TYR A 34 -48.11 4.98 14.39
N LEU A 35 -49.34 5.34 14.77
CA LEU A 35 -50.55 5.03 14.00
C LEU A 35 -50.76 5.91 12.77
N THR A 36 -50.30 7.16 12.73
CA THR A 36 -50.52 8.05 11.58
C THR A 36 -49.27 8.26 10.74
N GLY A 37 -48.09 8.03 11.30
CA GLY A 37 -46.79 8.24 10.66
C GLY A 37 -46.39 7.20 9.61
N PHE A 38 -47.32 6.39 9.09
CA PHE A 38 -47.02 5.38 8.06
C PHE A 38 -46.40 5.99 6.80
N HIS A 39 -46.89 7.15 6.36
CA HIS A 39 -46.32 7.85 5.20
C HIS A 39 -44.88 8.29 5.48
N LYS A 40 -44.62 8.91 6.65
CA LYS A 40 -43.26 9.27 7.09
C LYS A 40 -42.32 8.06 7.05
N ARG A 41 -42.69 6.94 7.69
CA ARG A 41 -41.87 5.71 7.70
C ARG A 41 -41.69 5.08 6.33
N LYS A 42 -42.69 5.19 5.44
CA LYS A 42 -42.58 4.71 4.06
C LYS A 42 -41.56 5.54 3.27
N VAL A 43 -41.60 6.87 3.43
CA VAL A 43 -40.63 7.78 2.82
C VAL A 43 -39.24 7.56 3.39
N GLU A 44 -39.09 7.42 4.71
CA GLU A 44 -37.80 7.15 5.35
C GLU A 44 -37.18 5.84 4.87
N ARG A 45 -37.95 4.75 4.81
CA ARG A 45 -37.46 3.47 4.27
C ARG A 45 -37.01 3.60 2.82
N ARG A 46 -37.77 4.31 1.98
CA ARG A 46 -37.38 4.57 0.58
C ARG A 46 -36.09 5.39 0.51
N LYS A 47 -35.99 6.44 1.31
CA LYS A 47 -34.82 7.32 1.37
C LYS A 47 -33.58 6.54 1.82
N ALA A 48 -33.69 5.74 2.88
CA ALA A 48 -32.61 4.90 3.39
C ALA A 48 -32.11 3.91 2.33
N ALA A 49 -33.02 3.22 1.64
CA ALA A 49 -32.65 2.30 0.56
C ALA A 49 -31.92 3.03 -0.59
N LEU A 50 -32.40 4.22 -0.99
CA LEU A 50 -31.75 5.03 -2.03
C LEU A 50 -30.37 5.53 -1.60
N GLU A 51 -30.22 5.96 -0.34
CA GLU A 51 -28.93 6.39 0.20
C GLU A 51 -27.93 5.24 0.29
N GLU A 52 -28.38 4.04 0.68
CA GLU A 52 -27.53 2.85 0.71
C GLU A 52 -27.04 2.47 -0.70
N ILE A 53 -27.94 2.47 -1.70
CA ILE A 53 -27.57 2.21 -3.10
C ILE A 53 -26.57 3.25 -3.60
N LYS A 54 -26.82 4.54 -3.33
CA LYS A 54 -25.91 5.63 -3.72
C LYS A 54 -24.54 5.50 -3.04
N ARG A 55 -24.50 5.09 -1.77
CA ARG A 55 -23.26 4.88 -1.03
C ARG A 55 -22.44 3.76 -1.67
N LYS A 56 -23.06 2.60 -1.91
CA LYS A 56 -22.40 1.46 -2.57
C LYS A 56 -21.86 1.86 -3.95
N LEU A 57 -22.64 2.58 -4.76
CA LEU A 57 -22.19 3.05 -6.07
C LEU A 57 -20.96 3.98 -5.99
N LYS A 58 -20.93 4.89 -5.02
CA LYS A 58 -19.78 5.79 -4.81
C LYS A 58 -18.54 5.05 -4.33
N GLU A 59 -18.70 4.07 -3.46
CA GLU A 59 -17.60 3.24 -2.97
C GLU A 59 -16.96 2.44 -4.12
N GLU A 60 -17.77 1.81 -4.97
CA GLU A 60 -17.29 1.11 -6.17
C GLU A 60 -16.55 2.05 -7.14
N GLN A 61 -17.11 3.24 -7.41
CA GLN A 61 -16.44 4.23 -8.25
C GLN A 61 -15.11 4.72 -7.66
N ARG A 62 -15.06 4.92 -6.34
CA ARG A 62 -13.84 5.35 -5.65
C ARG A 62 -12.78 4.26 -5.75
N LYS A 63 -13.17 3.01 -5.50
CA LYS A 63 -12.28 1.86 -5.57
C LYS A 63 -11.67 1.70 -6.97
N MET A 64 -12.49 1.78 -8.02
CA MET A 64 -12.01 1.68 -9.41
C MET A 64 -11.03 2.81 -9.76
N LYS A 65 -11.29 4.05 -9.29
CA LYS A 65 -10.37 5.18 -9.51
C LYS A 65 -9.06 4.99 -8.76
N GLU A 66 -9.12 4.50 -7.53
CA GLU A 66 -7.95 4.26 -6.69
C GLU A 66 -7.09 3.13 -7.24
N GLU A 67 -7.69 2.02 -7.68
CA GLU A 67 -7.00 0.92 -8.36
C GLU A 67 -6.29 1.41 -9.63
N ARG A 68 -6.98 2.17 -10.49
CA ARG A 68 -6.36 2.77 -11.69
C ARG A 68 -5.21 3.71 -11.35
N HIS A 69 -5.36 4.52 -10.29
CA HIS A 69 -4.32 5.46 -9.88
C HIS A 69 -3.10 4.73 -9.31
N GLN A 70 -3.31 3.70 -8.50
CA GLN A 70 -2.24 2.85 -7.97
C GLN A 70 -1.51 2.12 -9.10
N GLU A 71 -2.23 1.57 -10.08
CA GLU A 71 -1.63 0.94 -11.25
C GLU A 71 -0.79 1.94 -12.07
N TYR A 72 -1.31 3.15 -12.28
CA TYR A 72 -0.56 4.21 -12.95
C TYR A 72 0.73 4.58 -12.19
N LEU A 73 0.65 4.73 -10.86
CA LEU A 73 1.83 5.00 -10.04
C LEU A 73 2.84 3.86 -10.09
N LYS A 74 2.38 2.60 -10.09
CA LYS A 74 3.23 1.42 -10.21
C LYS A 74 3.98 1.39 -11.55
N MET A 75 3.30 1.70 -12.65
CA MET A 75 3.94 1.80 -13.96
C MET A 75 4.98 2.92 -14.03
N LEU A 76 4.74 4.04 -13.33
CA LEU A 76 5.72 5.11 -13.23
C LEU A 76 6.94 4.70 -12.40
N SER A 77 6.72 4.06 -11.24
CA SER A 77 7.83 3.62 -10.39
C SER A 77 8.67 2.55 -11.08
N GLU A 78 8.05 1.58 -11.76
CA GLU A 78 8.77 0.56 -12.55
C GLU A 78 9.63 1.19 -13.66
N ARG A 79 9.14 2.27 -14.28
CA ARG A 79 9.91 3.01 -15.29
C ARG A 79 11.07 3.78 -14.66
N GLU A 80 10.87 4.40 -13.51
CA GLU A 80 11.91 5.13 -12.78
C GLU A 80 13.02 4.17 -12.33
N GLU A 81 12.65 3.04 -11.73
CA GLU A 81 13.58 1.97 -11.34
C GLU A 81 14.41 1.48 -12.54
N ALA A 82 13.78 1.27 -13.71
CA ALA A 82 14.49 0.84 -14.91
C ALA A 82 15.48 1.89 -15.46
N LEU A 83 15.21 3.18 -15.26
CA LEU A 83 16.14 4.25 -15.62
C LEU A 83 17.33 4.29 -14.65
N ASP A 84 17.06 4.17 -13.35
CA ASP A 84 18.09 4.12 -12.33
C ASP A 84 19.04 2.93 -12.54
N GLU A 85 18.49 1.74 -12.85
CA GLU A 85 19.29 0.56 -13.19
C GLU A 85 20.17 0.77 -14.45
N ALA A 86 19.65 1.48 -15.45
CA ALA A 86 20.40 1.78 -16.67
C ALA A 86 21.56 2.76 -16.40
N ASP A 87 21.32 3.79 -15.59
CA ASP A 87 22.34 4.74 -15.16
C ASP A 87 23.42 4.05 -14.32
N GLU A 88 23.04 3.13 -13.42
CA GLU A 88 23.99 2.32 -12.66
C GLU A 88 24.87 1.45 -13.58
N LEU A 89 24.28 0.83 -14.60
CA LEU A 89 25.00 0.03 -15.58
C LEU A 89 25.97 0.89 -16.40
N GLU A 90 25.55 2.07 -16.85
CA GLU A 90 26.43 3.01 -17.56
C GLU A 90 27.62 3.43 -16.68
N ARG A 91 27.39 3.73 -15.40
CA ARG A 91 28.46 4.06 -14.45
C ARG A 91 29.44 2.91 -14.27
N LEU A 92 28.96 1.66 -14.21
CA LEU A 92 29.82 0.49 -14.11
C LEU A 92 30.62 0.27 -15.41
N VAL A 93 29.99 0.44 -16.57
CA VAL A 93 30.63 0.33 -17.89
C VAL A 93 31.69 1.40 -18.07
N THR A 94 31.40 2.65 -17.76
CA THR A 94 32.36 3.77 -17.85
C THR A 94 33.50 3.62 -16.86
N SER A 95 33.25 3.07 -15.67
CA SER A 95 34.32 2.75 -14.70
C SER A 95 35.25 1.64 -15.19
N ARG A 96 34.74 0.68 -15.98
CA ARG A 96 35.51 -0.45 -16.51
C ARG A 96 36.18 -0.15 -17.85
N THR A 97 35.62 0.77 -18.64
CA THR A 97 36.10 1.06 -19.98
C THR A 97 36.99 2.29 -19.99
N GLU A 98 38.21 2.11 -20.48
CA GLU A 98 39.13 3.21 -20.75
C GLU A 98 38.98 3.58 -22.22
N SER A 99 38.70 4.86 -22.50
CA SER A 99 38.58 5.35 -23.87
C SER A 99 39.68 6.37 -24.18
N VAL A 100 40.32 6.20 -25.34
CA VAL A 100 41.41 7.05 -25.81
C VAL A 100 41.03 7.61 -27.17
N ASN A 101 41.05 8.94 -27.28
CA ASN A 101 40.83 9.63 -28.56
C ASN A 101 42.16 9.79 -29.29
N ILE A 102 42.25 9.23 -30.49
CA ILE A 102 43.42 9.30 -31.37
C ILE A 102 43.07 10.19 -32.56
N ASP A 103 43.73 11.35 -32.60
CA ASP A 103 43.56 12.31 -33.68
C ASP A 103 44.22 11.81 -34.97
N HIS A 104 43.44 11.75 -36.05
CA HIS A 104 43.91 11.39 -37.38
C HIS A 104 43.76 12.62 -38.31
N PRO A 105 44.50 12.69 -39.43
CA PRO A 105 44.62 13.91 -40.23
C PRO A 105 43.30 14.54 -40.73
N ASN A 106 42.20 13.78 -40.81
CA ASN A 106 40.89 14.26 -41.28
C ASN A 106 39.73 13.87 -40.33
N HIS A 107 39.99 13.23 -39.18
CA HIS A 107 38.95 12.74 -38.27
C HIS A 107 39.54 12.32 -36.91
N ILE A 108 38.68 12.15 -35.90
CA ILE A 108 39.09 11.63 -34.60
C ILE A 108 38.55 10.20 -34.45
N VAL A 109 39.40 9.28 -34.01
CA VAL A 109 39.03 7.89 -33.71
C VAL A 109 39.03 7.68 -32.20
N THR A 110 37.91 7.24 -31.62
CA THR A 110 37.84 6.83 -30.21
C THR A 110 38.06 5.33 -30.11
N VAL A 111 39.12 4.92 -29.41
CA VAL A 111 39.43 3.52 -29.12
C VAL A 111 39.01 3.23 -27.68
N THR A 112 38.05 2.32 -27.50
CA THR A 112 37.56 1.91 -26.19
C THR A 112 38.12 0.52 -25.86
N THR A 113 38.96 0.43 -24.84
CA THR A 113 39.54 -0.83 -24.37
C THR A 113 38.75 -1.37 -23.18
N ILE A 114 38.50 -2.68 -23.18
CA ILE A 114 37.75 -3.37 -22.12
C ILE A 114 38.72 -4.34 -21.43
N SER A 115 39.15 -4.00 -20.22
CA SER A 115 40.31 -4.62 -19.56
C SER A 115 40.21 -6.13 -19.31
N ASP A 116 38.99 -6.70 -19.31
CA ASP A 116 38.75 -8.13 -19.03
C ASP A 116 37.66 -8.77 -19.93
N LEU A 117 37.60 -8.44 -21.22
CA LEU A 117 36.63 -9.05 -22.15
C LEU A 117 37.24 -10.25 -22.87
N ASP A 118 37.06 -11.45 -22.32
CA ASP A 118 37.43 -12.70 -22.99
C ASP A 118 36.41 -13.06 -24.09
N LEU A 119 36.70 -12.65 -25.33
CA LEU A 119 35.88 -12.96 -26.51
C LEU A 119 36.09 -14.40 -27.02
N SER A 120 37.03 -15.16 -26.47
CA SER A 120 37.29 -16.54 -26.88
C SER A 120 36.21 -17.52 -26.42
N GLY A 121 35.28 -17.07 -25.55
CA GLY A 121 34.25 -17.92 -24.92
C GLY A 121 34.82 -18.93 -23.92
N ALA A 122 36.14 -18.98 -23.73
CA ALA A 122 36.82 -19.98 -22.91
C ALA A 122 36.42 -19.87 -21.43
N ARG A 123 36.26 -18.66 -20.89
CA ARG A 123 35.71 -18.46 -19.52
C ARG A 123 34.28 -18.96 -19.36
N GLN A 124 33.44 -18.78 -20.38
CA GLN A 124 32.03 -19.16 -20.34
C GLN A 124 31.83 -20.69 -20.47
N LEU A 125 32.78 -21.37 -21.09
CA LEU A 125 32.89 -22.83 -21.15
C LEU A 125 33.70 -23.43 -19.98
N GLY A 126 34.11 -22.62 -19.00
CA GLY A 126 34.86 -23.08 -17.82
C GLY A 126 36.29 -23.56 -18.11
N LEU A 127 36.88 -23.18 -19.25
CA LEU A 127 38.17 -23.68 -19.73
C LEU A 127 39.38 -22.91 -19.18
N THR A 128 39.17 -21.77 -18.50
CA THR A 128 40.26 -21.00 -17.89
C THR A 128 40.11 -20.95 -16.37
N THR A 129 41.03 -21.54 -15.64
CA THR A 129 41.23 -21.28 -14.21
C THR A 129 42.07 -20.02 -14.03
N PRO A 130 41.78 -19.14 -13.05
CA PRO A 130 42.63 -18.00 -12.77
C PRO A 130 43.96 -18.51 -12.18
N MET A 131 45.05 -18.34 -12.93
CA MET A 131 46.39 -18.45 -12.35
C MET A 131 46.62 -17.25 -11.44
N VAL A 132 46.46 -17.48 -10.14
CA VAL A 132 46.87 -16.55 -9.08
C VAL A 132 48.40 -16.57 -9.03
N LYS A 133 49.03 -15.39 -9.12
CA LYS A 133 50.40 -15.15 -8.68
C LYS A 133 50.37 -14.12 -7.57
#